data_AF-A0AAD3Z9W6-F1
#
_entry.id   AF-A0AAD3Z9W6-F1
#
_cell.length_a   1.000
_cell.length_b   1.000
_cell.length_c   1.000
_cell.angle_alpha   90.00
_cell.angle_beta   90.00
_cell.angle_gamma   90.00
#
_symmetry.space_group_name_H-M   'P 1'
#
loop_
_entity.id
_entity.type
_entity.pdbx_description
1 polymer ?
#
loop_
_entity_poly.entity_id
_entity_poly.type
_entity_poly.pdbx_seq_one_letter_code
_entity_poly.pdbx_strand_id
1 'polypeptide(L)'
;PESVLGNYSITYGTGTFTITARPLEITAGSASKTYNGEPLTANTYKITGGGLAEGDKLVSVQITGSQTSVGSSPNKASNAVIKRGEEDVTANYAITYVDGLLTVTSTSTPPPPPPPPEEEIPDDFPPLLNLEDHFAYIDGYPDNTVRPEGLITREEVAAVFFRLLDPDYREVIRAYVSNFSDVSPDRWSSKHIATLARGRILEGYPDGTFRPGNFITRAELATIAARFDELSFLEENVFPDVEGHWAEKYINSAAAKGWVEGYPDGTFRPDDYITRAEFVTLVNRVLQRRVRLEDILSEARQFPDLLPGKWYYEAMQEAINSHLYERKDDGFETWLEITYPEIEM
;
A
#
# COMPACT_ATOMS: atom_id res chain seq x y z
N PRO A 1 40.02 87.73 -54.72
CA PRO A 1 41.10 86.71 -54.79
C PRO A 1 40.49 85.33 -54.91
N GLU A 2 40.87 84.71 -56.03
CA GLU A 2 40.57 83.36 -56.50
C GLU A 2 40.49 82.29 -55.40
N SER A 3 39.46 81.44 -55.52
CA SER A 3 39.46 80.01 -55.20
C SER A 3 40.78 79.47 -54.61
N VAL A 4 40.87 79.43 -53.28
CA VAL A 4 41.98 78.82 -52.50
C VAL A 4 42.02 77.28 -52.64
N LEU A 5 41.14 76.71 -53.46
CA LEU A 5 41.04 75.26 -53.70
C LEU A 5 42.08 74.73 -54.70
N GLY A 6 42.82 75.59 -55.40
CA GLY A 6 43.84 75.19 -56.40
C GLY A 6 45.17 74.65 -55.84
N ASN A 7 45.39 74.75 -54.51
CA ASN A 7 46.65 74.37 -53.87
C ASN A 7 46.65 72.94 -53.30
N TYR A 8 45.60 72.14 -53.53
CA TYR A 8 45.47 70.79 -52.96
C TYR A 8 45.14 69.76 -54.05
N SER A 9 45.91 68.66 -54.10
CA SER A 9 45.53 67.47 -54.85
C SER A 9 44.55 66.64 -54.02
N ILE A 10 43.26 66.72 -54.33
CA ILE A 10 42.22 65.90 -53.67
C ILE A 10 42.11 64.56 -54.39
N THR A 11 42.51 63.49 -53.72
CA THR A 11 42.23 62.11 -54.13
C THR A 11 41.12 61.53 -53.25
N TYR A 12 40.03 61.09 -53.88
CA TYR A 12 38.94 60.39 -53.20
C TYR A 12 39.28 58.90 -53.10
N GLY A 13 39.42 58.41 -51.88
CA GLY A 13 39.45 56.97 -51.63
C GLY A 13 38.02 56.43 -51.57
N THR A 14 37.75 55.31 -52.23
CA THR A 14 36.52 54.55 -52.00
C THR A 14 36.69 53.70 -50.74
N GLY A 15 35.99 54.06 -49.66
CA GLY A 15 35.85 53.19 -48.50
C GLY A 15 34.82 52.11 -48.79
N THR A 16 35.13 50.85 -48.51
CA THR A 16 34.14 49.76 -48.49
C THR A 16 33.48 49.73 -47.11
N PHE A 17 32.16 49.86 -47.05
CA PHE A 17 31.38 49.58 -45.85
C PHE A 17 30.82 48.16 -45.94
N THR A 18 31.08 47.35 -44.93
CA THR A 18 30.47 46.02 -44.80
C THR A 18 29.30 46.13 -43.83
N ILE A 19 28.09 45.85 -44.32
CA ILE A 19 26.92 45.69 -43.44
C ILE A 19 26.94 44.25 -42.95
N THR A 20 27.17 44.06 -41.66
CA THR A 20 27.08 42.75 -41.03
C THR A 20 25.64 42.48 -40.61
N ALA A 21 25.19 41.23 -40.78
CA ALA A 21 23.88 40.81 -40.34
C ALA A 21 23.71 41.06 -38.83
N ARG A 22 22.53 41.55 -38.44
CA ARG A 22 22.23 41.88 -37.04
C ARG A 22 22.07 40.59 -36.23
N PRO A 23 22.74 40.44 -35.07
CA PRO A 23 22.56 39.25 -34.25
C PRO A 23 21.14 39.21 -33.67
N LEU A 24 20.53 38.03 -33.73
CA LEU A 24 19.23 37.75 -33.13
C LEU A 24 19.26 36.34 -32.55
N GLU A 25 18.78 36.17 -31.33
CA GLU A 25 18.65 34.86 -30.69
C GLU A 25 17.18 34.56 -30.44
N ILE A 26 16.74 33.37 -30.86
CA ILE A 26 15.38 32.88 -30.68
C ILE A 26 15.45 31.58 -29.87
N THR A 27 14.85 31.58 -28.68
CA THR A 27 14.72 30.39 -27.84
C THR A 27 13.34 29.76 -28.01
N ALA A 28 13.28 28.46 -28.30
CA ALA A 28 12.04 27.70 -28.26
C ALA A 28 11.52 27.57 -26.82
N GLY A 29 10.20 27.52 -26.66
CA GLY A 29 9.57 27.36 -25.35
C GLY A 29 9.89 25.99 -24.73
N SER A 30 9.99 25.98 -23.40
CA SER A 30 10.07 24.75 -22.61
C SER A 30 8.70 24.43 -22.03
N ALA A 31 8.41 23.15 -21.83
CA ALA A 31 7.19 22.69 -21.17
C ALA A 31 7.44 21.42 -20.38
N SER A 32 6.56 21.15 -19.42
CA SER A 32 6.60 19.91 -18.65
C SER A 32 5.21 19.41 -18.32
N LYS A 33 5.06 18.08 -18.25
CA LYS A 33 3.85 17.43 -17.74
C LYS A 33 4.18 16.11 -17.05
N THR A 34 3.23 15.59 -16.29
CA THR A 34 3.26 14.20 -15.81
C THR A 34 2.85 13.24 -16.93
N TYR A 35 3.38 12.02 -16.89
CA TYR A 35 3.06 11.00 -17.88
C TYR A 35 1.55 10.67 -17.87
N ASN A 36 0.87 10.99 -18.97
CA ASN A 36 -0.55 10.70 -19.19
C ASN A 36 -0.81 9.92 -20.50
N GLY A 37 0.24 9.39 -21.14
CA GLY A 37 0.18 8.67 -22.42
C GLY A 37 0.09 9.54 -23.68
N GLU A 38 -0.19 10.85 -23.55
CA GLU A 38 -0.23 11.75 -24.71
C GLU A 38 1.16 12.39 -24.97
N PRO A 39 1.46 12.84 -26.19
CA PRO A 39 2.65 13.64 -26.46
C PRO A 39 2.63 15.02 -25.76
N LEU A 40 3.77 15.48 -25.27
CA LEU A 40 4.00 16.87 -24.87
C LEU A 40 4.63 17.63 -26.04
N THR A 41 4.04 18.76 -26.42
CA THR A 41 4.61 19.71 -27.41
C THR A 41 4.50 21.14 -26.86
N ALA A 42 5.35 22.05 -27.34
CA ALA A 42 5.30 23.46 -26.94
C ALA A 42 5.58 24.36 -28.15
N ASN A 43 4.54 24.82 -28.83
CA ASN A 43 4.64 25.67 -30.02
C ASN A 43 4.80 27.16 -29.66
N THR A 44 5.75 27.46 -28.78
CA THR A 44 6.03 28.82 -28.32
C THR A 44 7.51 29.14 -28.49
N TYR A 45 7.85 30.43 -28.56
CA TYR A 45 9.22 30.91 -28.67
C TYR A 45 9.34 32.35 -28.16
N LYS A 46 10.57 32.80 -27.90
CA LYS A 46 10.88 34.18 -27.52
C LYS A 46 12.18 34.63 -28.17
N ILE A 47 12.30 35.92 -28.46
CA ILE A 47 13.59 36.55 -28.74
C ILE A 47 14.28 36.77 -27.39
N THR A 48 15.48 36.22 -27.24
CA THR A 48 16.24 36.20 -25.98
C THR A 48 17.56 36.96 -26.05
N GLY A 49 18.01 37.29 -27.26
CA GLY A 49 19.24 38.03 -27.50
C GLY A 49 19.13 38.88 -28.75
N GLY A 50 19.74 40.07 -28.72
CA GLY A 50 19.62 41.05 -29.80
C GLY A 50 18.23 41.67 -29.89
N GLY A 51 17.85 42.12 -31.09
CA GLY A 51 16.55 42.74 -31.33
C GLY A 51 16.33 43.08 -32.80
N LEU A 52 15.06 43.22 -33.17
CA LEU A 52 14.68 43.59 -34.54
C LEU A 52 15.01 45.06 -34.84
N ALA A 53 15.28 45.37 -36.09
CA ALA A 53 15.35 46.75 -36.56
C ALA A 53 13.98 47.41 -36.50
N GLU A 54 13.97 48.74 -36.40
CA GLU A 54 12.73 49.49 -36.42
C GLU A 54 11.96 49.22 -37.72
N GLY A 55 10.68 48.85 -37.58
CA GLY A 55 9.82 48.48 -38.71
C GLY A 55 9.86 46.98 -39.10
N ASP A 56 10.82 46.20 -38.62
CA ASP A 56 10.90 44.76 -38.88
C ASP A 56 10.04 43.97 -37.88
N LYS A 57 9.40 42.90 -38.35
CA LYS A 57 8.54 42.02 -37.54
C LYS A 57 8.90 40.56 -37.75
N LEU A 58 9.05 39.82 -36.66
CA LEU A 58 9.13 38.37 -36.69
C LEU A 58 7.73 37.81 -36.96
N VAL A 59 7.53 37.18 -38.12
CA VAL A 59 6.23 36.73 -38.60
C VAL A 59 5.98 35.27 -38.24
N SER A 60 7.02 34.43 -38.32
CA SER A 60 6.91 33.02 -37.96
C SER A 60 8.24 32.47 -37.47
N VAL A 61 8.16 31.38 -36.70
CA VAL A 61 9.26 30.49 -36.33
C VAL A 61 8.69 29.08 -36.34
N GLN A 62 9.41 28.14 -36.95
CA GLN A 62 9.04 26.73 -36.90
C GLN A 62 9.56 26.13 -35.61
N ILE A 63 8.65 25.52 -34.84
CA ILE A 63 8.98 24.81 -33.59
C ILE A 63 8.76 23.31 -33.79
N THR A 64 9.78 22.51 -33.49
CA THR A 64 9.75 21.05 -33.64
C THR A 64 10.30 20.39 -32.38
N GLY A 65 9.46 19.66 -31.67
CA GLY A 65 9.82 18.91 -30.48
C GLY A 65 8.62 18.14 -29.96
N SER A 66 8.86 16.93 -29.48
CA SER A 66 7.83 16.11 -28.84
C SER A 66 8.47 15.20 -27.79
N GLN A 67 7.78 14.98 -26.69
CA GLN A 67 8.15 14.00 -25.68
C GLN A 67 6.90 13.27 -25.18
N THR A 68 6.89 11.94 -25.28
CA THR A 68 5.78 11.11 -24.78
C THR A 68 6.19 10.30 -23.57
N SER A 69 7.33 9.61 -23.64
CA SER A 69 7.84 8.79 -22.53
C SER A 69 8.49 9.64 -21.44
N VAL A 70 8.60 9.11 -20.23
CA VAL A 70 9.32 9.76 -19.13
C VAL A 70 10.76 10.07 -19.55
N GLY A 71 11.21 11.30 -19.26
CA GLY A 71 12.50 11.83 -19.66
C GLY A 71 12.38 13.22 -20.28
N SER A 72 13.48 13.69 -20.87
CA SER A 72 13.54 15.01 -21.50
C SER A 72 14.01 14.94 -22.94
N SER A 73 13.47 15.80 -23.79
CA SER A 73 13.90 15.98 -25.18
C SER A 73 13.96 17.47 -25.54
N PRO A 74 14.81 17.87 -26.51
CA PRO A 74 14.90 19.26 -26.94
C PRO A 74 13.66 19.67 -27.74
N ASN A 75 13.21 20.91 -27.52
CA ASN A 75 12.26 21.60 -28.37
C ASN A 75 13.02 22.58 -29.26
N LYS A 76 13.00 22.39 -30.58
CA LYS A 76 13.90 23.10 -31.49
C LYS A 76 13.18 24.21 -32.24
N ALA A 77 13.79 25.40 -32.27
CA ALA A 77 13.38 26.49 -33.14
C ALA A 77 14.18 26.47 -34.44
N SER A 78 13.52 26.81 -35.55
CA SER A 78 14.14 26.90 -36.87
C SER A 78 13.30 27.78 -37.80
N ASN A 79 13.85 28.09 -38.99
CA ASN A 79 13.12 28.71 -40.10
C ASN A 79 12.31 29.96 -39.70
N ALA A 80 12.92 30.85 -38.90
CA ALA A 80 12.33 32.14 -38.58
C ALA A 80 12.18 32.99 -39.85
N VAL A 81 11.06 33.72 -39.96
CA VAL A 81 10.80 34.66 -41.05
C VAL A 81 10.59 36.05 -40.47
N ILE A 82 11.41 37.00 -40.90
CA ILE A 82 11.34 38.40 -40.50
C ILE A 82 10.96 39.23 -41.71
N LYS A 83 9.92 40.05 -41.59
CA LYS A 83 9.45 40.93 -42.65
C LYS A 83 9.51 42.40 -42.30
N ARG A 84 9.79 43.23 -43.30
CA ARG A 84 9.57 44.67 -43.29
C ARG A 84 8.44 44.99 -44.28
N GLY A 85 7.24 45.24 -43.77
CA GLY A 85 6.06 45.23 -44.63
C GLY A 85 5.87 43.85 -45.26
N GLU A 86 5.87 43.77 -46.59
CA GLU A 86 5.75 42.51 -47.34
C GLU A 86 7.09 41.83 -47.67
N GLU A 87 8.20 42.55 -47.57
CA GLU A 87 9.54 42.09 -47.94
C GLU A 87 10.12 41.16 -46.88
N ASP A 88 10.64 40.00 -47.30
CA ASP A 88 11.40 39.09 -46.44
C ASP A 88 12.83 39.63 -46.27
N VAL A 89 13.13 40.05 -45.05
CA VAL A 89 14.42 40.64 -44.66
C VAL A 89 15.19 39.72 -43.73
N THR A 90 14.82 38.44 -43.62
CA THR A 90 15.42 37.45 -42.71
C THR A 90 16.94 37.34 -42.89
N ALA A 91 17.42 37.43 -44.14
CA ALA A 91 18.84 37.36 -44.47
C ALA A 91 19.68 38.50 -43.85
N ASN A 92 19.06 39.58 -43.38
CA ASN A 92 19.73 40.67 -42.67
C ASN A 92 20.05 40.33 -41.22
N TYR A 93 19.66 39.13 -40.74
CA TYR A 93 19.84 38.69 -39.36
C TYR A 93 20.71 37.44 -39.29
N ALA A 94 21.68 37.47 -38.36
CA ALA A 94 22.44 36.28 -37.95
C ALA A 94 21.66 35.61 -36.83
N ILE A 95 20.75 34.70 -37.18
CA ILE A 95 19.83 34.07 -36.23
C ILE A 95 20.50 32.87 -35.56
N THR A 96 20.57 32.91 -34.24
CA THR A 96 20.96 31.78 -33.39
C THR A 96 19.72 31.18 -32.75
N TYR A 97 19.57 29.86 -32.84
CA TYR A 97 18.46 29.15 -32.21
C TYR A 97 18.94 28.46 -30.94
N VAL A 98 18.16 28.62 -29.87
CA VAL A 98 18.38 27.96 -28.60
C VAL A 98 17.23 26.99 -28.37
N ASP A 99 17.59 25.72 -28.11
CA ASP A 99 16.61 24.68 -27.84
C ASP A 99 15.93 24.94 -26.48
N GLY A 100 14.61 24.84 -26.47
CA GLY A 100 13.83 24.66 -25.25
C GLY A 100 13.91 23.21 -24.77
N LEU A 101 13.31 22.91 -23.62
CA LEU A 101 13.30 21.57 -23.05
C LEU A 101 11.86 21.09 -22.81
N LEU A 102 11.52 19.92 -23.33
CA LEU A 102 10.29 19.21 -23.00
C LEU A 102 10.63 18.15 -21.97
N THR A 103 9.91 18.13 -20.85
CA THR A 103 10.14 17.15 -19.78
C THR A 103 8.86 16.45 -19.40
N VAL A 104 8.84 15.12 -19.55
CA VAL A 104 7.77 14.27 -19.02
C VAL A 104 8.30 13.60 -17.77
N THR A 105 7.69 13.91 -16.63
CA THR A 105 8.01 13.25 -15.36
C THR A 105 7.11 12.05 -15.14
N SER A 106 7.63 11.00 -14.50
CA SER A 106 6.77 9.94 -13.98
C SER A 106 5.82 10.54 -12.93
N THR A 107 4.60 10.01 -12.85
CA THR A 107 3.81 10.10 -11.63
C THR A 107 4.47 9.21 -10.58
N SER A 108 5.60 9.65 -10.01
CA SER A 108 5.86 9.26 -8.64
C SER A 108 4.87 10.07 -7.82
N THR A 109 3.91 9.41 -7.18
CA THR A 109 3.48 9.93 -5.89
C THR A 109 4.74 10.32 -5.14
N PRO A 110 4.81 11.50 -4.48
CA PRO A 110 5.94 11.74 -3.59
C PRO A 110 6.07 10.49 -2.72
N PRO A 111 7.30 9.97 -2.48
CA PRO A 111 7.43 8.94 -1.46
C PRO A 111 6.66 9.49 -0.25
N PRO A 112 5.81 8.68 0.40
CA PRO A 112 5.19 9.14 1.62
C PRO A 112 6.30 9.79 2.46
N PRO A 113 6.02 10.90 3.16
CA PRO A 113 6.98 11.42 4.14
C PRO A 113 7.55 10.20 4.88
N PRO A 114 8.87 10.14 5.16
CA PRO A 114 9.43 9.03 5.91
C PRO A 114 8.45 8.79 7.06
N PRO A 115 7.95 7.55 7.23
CA PRO A 115 6.95 7.29 8.25
C PRO A 115 7.46 8.01 9.50
N PRO A 116 6.60 8.79 10.20
CA PRO A 116 7.00 9.36 11.48
C PRO A 116 7.74 8.24 12.21
N PRO A 117 8.97 8.51 12.74
CA PRO A 117 9.89 7.47 13.22
C PRO A 117 9.04 6.45 13.92
N GLU A 118 9.00 5.24 13.34
CA GLU A 118 7.95 4.27 13.54
C GLU A 118 7.54 4.31 15.00
N GLU A 119 6.40 4.97 15.33
CA GLU A 119 6.15 5.32 16.74
C GLU A 119 6.28 4.03 17.53
N GLU A 120 7.32 3.98 18.37
CA GLU A 120 7.64 2.76 19.08
C GLU A 120 6.39 2.42 19.87
N ILE A 121 5.87 1.20 19.68
CA ILE A 121 4.73 0.74 20.44
C ILE A 121 5.15 0.88 21.91
N PRO A 122 4.44 1.69 22.72
CA PRO A 122 4.85 1.91 24.10
C PRO A 122 5.04 0.57 24.80
N ASP A 123 6.14 0.41 25.55
CA ASP A 123 6.48 -0.86 26.20
C ASP A 123 5.37 -1.38 27.14
N ASP A 124 4.52 -0.48 27.64
CA ASP A 124 3.39 -0.77 28.53
C ASP A 124 2.04 -0.90 27.79
N PHE A 125 2.08 -1.22 26.48
CA PHE A 125 0.88 -1.36 25.66
C PHE A 125 0.77 -2.79 25.11
N PRO A 126 0.25 -3.74 25.93
CA PRO A 126 0.20 -5.15 25.56
C PRO A 126 -0.83 -5.42 24.44
N PRO A 127 -0.64 -6.51 23.66
CA PRO A 127 -1.65 -6.97 22.72
C PRO A 127 -3.02 -7.15 23.35
N LEU A 128 -4.04 -6.53 22.78
CA LEU A 128 -5.41 -6.58 23.30
C LEU A 128 -6.41 -7.02 22.23
N LEU A 129 -7.32 -7.91 22.62
CA LEU A 129 -8.46 -8.33 21.81
C LEU A 129 -9.72 -7.58 22.24
N ASN A 130 -10.62 -7.34 21.29
CA ASN A 130 -11.98 -6.89 21.60
C ASN A 130 -12.78 -8.07 22.15
N LEU A 131 -13.00 -8.07 23.47
CA LEU A 131 -13.76 -9.09 24.19
C LEU A 131 -15.25 -8.72 24.36
N GLU A 132 -15.65 -7.51 23.98
CA GLU A 132 -17.00 -6.99 24.23
C GLU A 132 -17.91 -7.15 23.02
N ASP A 133 -17.46 -6.72 21.83
CA ASP A 133 -18.29 -6.70 20.62
C ASP A 133 -18.33 -8.04 19.90
N HIS A 134 -19.52 -8.60 19.73
CA HIS A 134 -19.70 -9.86 19.01
C HIS A 134 -19.94 -9.60 17.54
N PHE A 135 -18.85 -9.39 16.80
CA PHE A 135 -18.86 -9.37 15.33
C PHE A 135 -18.38 -10.69 14.74
N ALA A 136 -18.91 -11.00 13.55
CA ALA A 136 -18.44 -12.09 12.71
C ALA A 136 -16.97 -11.86 12.32
N TYR A 137 -16.11 -12.79 12.70
CA TYR A 137 -14.69 -12.75 12.34
C TYR A 137 -14.32 -13.75 11.23
N ILE A 138 -15.29 -14.57 10.77
CA ILE A 138 -15.20 -15.45 9.60
C ILE A 138 -16.32 -15.12 8.61
N ASP A 139 -15.97 -14.77 7.37
CA ASP A 139 -16.95 -14.46 6.31
C ASP A 139 -17.24 -15.64 5.36
N GLY A 140 -16.39 -16.68 5.39
CA GLY A 140 -16.44 -17.80 4.45
C GLY A 140 -15.71 -17.51 3.13
N TYR A 141 -16.07 -18.26 2.09
CA TYR A 141 -15.43 -18.22 0.78
C TYR A 141 -16.41 -17.74 -0.32
N PRO A 142 -15.92 -17.23 -1.47
CA PRO A 142 -16.77 -16.76 -2.56
C PRO A 142 -17.73 -17.79 -3.15
N ASP A 143 -17.47 -19.09 -2.93
CA ASP A 143 -18.33 -20.20 -3.34
C ASP A 143 -19.45 -20.51 -2.32
N ASN A 144 -19.67 -19.61 -1.36
CA ASN A 144 -20.65 -19.75 -0.29
C ASN A 144 -20.40 -20.97 0.60
N THR A 145 -19.15 -21.19 1.00
CA THR A 145 -18.74 -22.24 1.96
C THR A 145 -17.94 -21.65 3.13
N VAL A 146 -17.83 -22.37 4.24
CA VAL A 146 -16.97 -21.99 5.39
C VAL A 146 -15.89 -23.00 5.73
N ARG A 147 -15.96 -24.19 5.12
CA ARG A 147 -15.00 -25.29 5.14
C ARG A 147 -14.48 -25.62 6.55
N PRO A 148 -15.35 -26.01 7.51
CA PRO A 148 -14.93 -26.19 8.91
C PRO A 148 -13.79 -27.21 9.06
N GLU A 149 -13.82 -28.30 8.30
CA GLU A 149 -12.79 -29.36 8.33
C GLU A 149 -11.59 -29.05 7.41
N GLY A 150 -11.61 -27.95 6.65
CA GLY A 150 -10.49 -27.50 5.83
C GLY A 150 -9.38 -26.90 6.68
N LEU A 151 -8.12 -27.05 6.24
CA LEU A 151 -6.98 -26.41 6.90
C LEU A 151 -7.01 -24.89 6.70
N ILE A 152 -6.58 -24.14 7.71
CA ILE A 152 -6.55 -22.67 7.68
C ILE A 152 -5.13 -22.15 7.37
N THR A 153 -5.04 -21.16 6.49
CA THR A 153 -3.77 -20.54 6.11
C THR A 153 -3.33 -19.47 7.10
N ARG A 154 -2.03 -19.19 7.13
CA ARG A 154 -1.43 -18.14 7.98
C ARG A 154 -2.02 -16.76 7.69
N GLU A 155 -2.35 -16.46 6.43
CA GLU A 155 -2.97 -15.18 6.07
C GLU A 155 -4.44 -15.05 6.48
N GLU A 156 -5.19 -16.14 6.49
CA GLU A 156 -6.56 -16.17 7.03
C GLU A 156 -6.54 -15.94 8.53
N VAL A 157 -5.62 -16.60 9.25
CA VAL A 157 -5.39 -16.37 10.69
C VAL A 157 -5.03 -14.90 10.94
N ALA A 158 -4.15 -14.33 10.12
CA ALA A 158 -3.77 -12.92 10.26
C ALA A 158 -4.99 -11.99 10.10
N ALA A 159 -5.84 -12.26 9.12
CA ALA A 159 -7.05 -11.46 8.90
C ALA A 159 -8.06 -11.60 10.04
N VAL A 160 -8.20 -12.80 10.62
CA VAL A 160 -9.09 -13.01 11.77
C VAL A 160 -8.60 -12.24 12.99
N PHE A 161 -7.33 -12.40 13.38
CA PHE A 161 -6.80 -11.69 14.55
C PHE A 161 -6.81 -10.19 14.34
N PHE A 162 -6.51 -9.68 13.14
CA PHE A 162 -6.63 -8.25 12.82
C PHE A 162 -8.04 -7.71 13.10
N ARG A 163 -9.09 -8.46 12.72
CA ARG A 163 -10.48 -8.06 13.02
C ARG A 163 -10.74 -8.06 14.53
N LEU A 164 -10.24 -9.08 15.22
CA LEU A 164 -10.43 -9.31 16.65
C LEU A 164 -9.62 -8.40 17.59
N LEU A 165 -8.65 -7.66 17.09
CA LEU A 165 -7.93 -6.68 17.91
C LEU A 165 -8.88 -5.64 18.49
N ASP A 166 -8.57 -5.21 19.70
CA ASP A 166 -9.13 -3.97 20.24
C ASP A 166 -8.90 -2.83 19.22
N PRO A 167 -9.92 -2.00 18.92
CA PRO A 167 -9.81 -0.98 17.89
C PRO A 167 -8.68 0.03 18.13
N ASP A 168 -8.51 0.49 19.37
CA ASP A 168 -7.47 1.46 19.73
C ASP A 168 -6.09 0.81 19.61
N TYR A 169 -5.96 -0.42 20.10
CA TYR A 169 -4.71 -1.18 19.94
C TYR A 169 -4.36 -1.39 18.46
N ARG A 170 -5.35 -1.78 17.65
CA ARG A 170 -5.19 -1.98 16.21
C ARG A 170 -4.71 -0.73 15.49
N GLU A 171 -5.22 0.45 15.86
CA GLU A 171 -4.76 1.72 15.29
C GLU A 171 -3.29 2.00 15.64
N VAL A 172 -2.89 1.77 16.90
CA VAL A 172 -1.50 1.98 17.35
C VAL A 172 -0.52 1.10 16.56
N ILE A 173 -0.89 -0.15 16.30
CA ILE A 173 -0.03 -1.10 15.58
C ILE A 173 -0.36 -1.19 14.09
N ARG A 174 -1.14 -0.26 13.54
CA ARG A 174 -1.59 -0.32 12.15
C ARG A 174 -0.41 -0.20 11.19
N ALA A 175 -0.35 -1.14 10.25
CA ALA A 175 0.58 -1.09 9.14
C ALA A 175 -0.07 -1.62 7.86
N TYR A 176 0.30 -1.05 6.71
CA TYR A 176 -0.29 -1.38 5.41
C TYR A 176 0.60 -2.29 4.57
N VAL A 177 1.92 -2.19 4.75
CA VAL A 177 2.93 -2.94 4.01
C VAL A 177 3.87 -3.60 5.00
N SER A 178 4.28 -4.83 4.67
CA SER A 178 5.22 -5.59 5.50
C SER A 178 6.60 -5.63 4.84
N ASN A 179 7.64 -5.95 5.61
CA ASN A 179 8.99 -6.16 5.11
C ASN A 179 9.23 -7.60 4.61
N PHE A 180 8.20 -8.45 4.58
CA PHE A 180 8.35 -9.83 4.13
C PHE A 180 8.48 -9.90 2.61
N SER A 181 9.48 -10.64 2.14
CA SER A 181 9.83 -10.73 0.71
C SER A 181 8.75 -11.39 -0.16
N ASP A 182 7.84 -12.14 0.45
CA ASP A 182 6.77 -12.91 -0.19
C ASP A 182 5.36 -12.34 0.05
N VAL A 183 5.25 -11.14 0.62
CA VAL A 183 3.97 -10.45 0.84
C VAL A 183 3.90 -9.22 -0.07
N SER A 184 3.21 -9.36 -1.20
CA SER A 184 2.94 -8.24 -2.11
C SER A 184 2.03 -7.20 -1.44
N PRO A 185 2.27 -5.88 -1.60
CA PRO A 185 1.38 -4.82 -1.12
C PRO A 185 -0.06 -4.91 -1.64
N ASP A 186 -0.26 -5.48 -2.83
CA ASP A 186 -1.58 -5.66 -3.44
C ASP A 186 -2.31 -6.93 -2.96
N ARG A 187 -1.66 -7.74 -2.09
CA ARG A 187 -2.29 -8.93 -1.52
C ARG A 187 -3.40 -8.49 -0.57
N TRP A 188 -4.57 -9.14 -0.65
CA TRP A 188 -5.72 -8.86 0.21
C TRP A 188 -5.37 -8.89 1.72
N SER A 189 -4.40 -9.73 2.10
CA SER A 189 -3.93 -9.90 3.46
C SER A 189 -2.74 -9.02 3.85
N SER A 190 -2.22 -8.15 2.95
CA SER A 190 -1.03 -7.34 3.19
C SER A 190 -1.15 -6.49 4.47
N LYS A 191 -2.25 -5.75 4.61
CA LYS A 191 -2.48 -4.89 5.80
C LYS A 191 -2.61 -5.70 7.09
N HIS A 192 -3.25 -6.87 7.02
CA HIS A 192 -3.45 -7.75 8.19
C HIS A 192 -2.11 -8.29 8.69
N ILE A 193 -1.32 -8.82 7.76
CA ILE A 193 0.01 -9.37 8.03
C ILE A 193 0.94 -8.27 8.55
N ALA A 194 0.97 -7.11 7.89
CA ALA A 194 1.80 -5.99 8.28
C ALA A 194 1.47 -5.51 9.71
N THR A 195 0.18 -5.33 10.01
CA THR A 195 -0.29 -4.87 11.33
C THR A 195 0.10 -5.87 12.43
N LEU A 196 -0.20 -7.16 12.26
CA LEU A 196 0.13 -8.16 13.28
C LEU A 196 1.63 -8.41 13.44
N ALA A 197 2.42 -8.25 12.38
CA ALA A 197 3.87 -8.34 12.45
C ALA A 197 4.47 -7.14 13.22
N ARG A 198 3.94 -5.93 12.99
CA ARG A 198 4.31 -4.73 13.75
C ARG A 198 4.04 -4.92 15.24
N GLY A 199 2.86 -5.42 15.59
CA GLY A 199 2.48 -5.76 16.97
C GLY A 199 3.17 -6.99 17.56
N ARG A 200 4.06 -7.67 16.79
CA ARG A 200 4.70 -8.95 17.17
C ARG A 200 3.71 -10.05 17.58
N ILE A 201 2.47 -9.98 17.09
CA ILE A 201 1.41 -10.95 17.35
C ILE A 201 1.54 -12.15 16.42
N LEU A 202 1.95 -11.92 15.17
CA LEU A 202 2.19 -12.97 14.19
C LEU A 202 3.47 -12.64 13.42
N GLU A 203 4.47 -13.50 13.58
CA GLU A 203 5.82 -13.26 13.07
C GLU A 203 6.08 -14.12 11.82
N GLY A 204 6.98 -13.63 10.96
CA GLY A 204 7.50 -14.40 9.83
C GLY A 204 8.65 -15.31 10.24
N TYR A 205 9.26 -15.95 9.25
CA TYR A 205 10.37 -16.86 9.43
C TYR A 205 11.72 -16.12 9.39
N PRO A 206 12.80 -16.71 9.96
CA PRO A 206 14.13 -16.10 9.95
C PRO A 206 14.71 -15.79 8.57
N ASP A 207 14.17 -16.40 7.51
CA ASP A 207 14.56 -16.17 6.11
C ASP A 207 13.93 -14.89 5.51
N GLY A 208 13.15 -14.13 6.29
CA GLY A 208 12.48 -12.91 5.84
C GLY A 208 11.20 -13.16 5.04
N THR A 209 10.63 -14.36 5.11
CA THR A 209 9.33 -14.72 4.51
C THR A 209 8.22 -14.77 5.57
N PHE A 210 6.97 -14.56 5.17
CA PHE A 210 5.78 -14.79 6.00
C PHE A 210 5.06 -16.11 5.67
N ARG A 211 5.16 -16.56 4.42
CA ARG A 211 4.49 -17.72 3.83
C ARG A 211 2.96 -17.66 3.99
N PRO A 212 2.29 -16.63 3.43
CA PRO A 212 0.88 -16.35 3.70
C PRO A 212 -0.05 -17.52 3.34
N GLY A 213 0.21 -18.20 2.23
CA GLY A 213 -0.61 -19.32 1.76
C GLY A 213 -0.30 -20.68 2.43
N ASN A 214 0.67 -20.75 3.34
CA ASN A 214 0.95 -21.98 4.07
C ASN A 214 -0.10 -22.18 5.18
N PHE A 215 -0.42 -23.43 5.48
CA PHE A 215 -1.25 -23.76 6.63
C PHE A 215 -0.51 -23.49 7.94
N ILE A 216 -1.26 -23.08 8.95
CA ILE A 216 -0.73 -22.85 10.30
C ILE A 216 -0.75 -24.14 11.11
N THR A 217 0.24 -24.30 11.99
CA THR A 217 0.31 -25.41 12.94
C THR A 217 -0.42 -25.11 14.25
N ARG A 218 -0.75 -26.16 15.00
CA ARG A 218 -1.35 -26.04 16.34
C ARG A 218 -0.44 -25.28 17.33
N ALA A 219 0.88 -25.49 17.25
CA ALA A 219 1.86 -24.78 18.07
C ALA A 219 1.94 -23.28 17.78
N GLU A 220 1.91 -22.89 16.50
CA GLU A 220 1.89 -21.48 16.10
C GLU A 220 0.63 -20.79 16.65
N LEU A 221 -0.53 -21.43 16.55
CA LEU A 221 -1.77 -20.86 17.04
C LEU A 221 -1.79 -20.71 18.58
N ALA A 222 -1.32 -21.72 19.32
CA ALA A 222 -1.17 -21.61 20.78
C ALA A 222 -0.23 -20.47 21.17
N THR A 223 0.83 -20.25 20.40
CA THR A 223 1.76 -19.13 20.61
C THR A 223 1.09 -17.78 20.37
N ILE A 224 0.28 -17.65 19.32
CA ILE A 224 -0.47 -16.40 19.06
C ILE A 224 -1.45 -16.13 20.21
N ALA A 225 -2.24 -17.12 20.62
CA ALA A 225 -3.20 -16.95 21.72
C ALA A 225 -2.52 -16.54 23.02
N ALA A 226 -1.37 -17.16 23.33
CA ALA A 226 -0.58 -16.84 24.52
C ALA A 226 0.06 -15.44 24.52
N ARG A 227 0.05 -14.71 23.39
CA ARG A 227 0.54 -13.31 23.33
C ARG A 227 -0.48 -12.29 23.83
N PHE A 228 -1.75 -12.65 23.94
CA PHE A 228 -2.84 -11.77 24.37
C PHE A 228 -3.09 -11.81 25.88
N ASP A 229 -2.24 -12.50 26.65
CA ASP A 229 -2.41 -12.63 28.10
C ASP A 229 -1.09 -13.07 28.77
N GLU A 230 -1.02 -12.97 30.09
CA GLU A 230 0.15 -13.35 30.88
C GLU A 230 0.38 -14.87 30.86
N LEU A 231 1.62 -15.31 30.67
CA LEU A 231 1.91 -16.75 30.64
C LEU A 231 1.60 -17.42 31.99
N SER A 232 0.81 -18.48 31.94
CA SER A 232 0.57 -19.37 33.07
C SER A 232 1.57 -20.51 33.02
N PHE A 233 2.36 -20.65 34.08
CA PHE A 233 3.37 -21.71 34.18
C PHE A 233 2.78 -22.91 34.90
N LEU A 234 2.93 -24.08 34.28
CA LEU A 234 2.62 -25.37 34.91
C LEU A 234 3.92 -26.00 35.42
N GLU A 235 3.82 -26.76 36.51
CA GLU A 235 4.96 -27.51 37.07
C GLU A 235 5.35 -28.69 36.17
N GLU A 236 4.39 -29.25 35.43
CA GLU A 236 4.58 -30.37 34.51
C GLU A 236 3.86 -30.13 33.17
N ASN A 237 4.40 -30.73 32.10
CA ASN A 237 3.78 -30.68 30.77
C ASN A 237 2.46 -31.44 30.76
N VAL A 238 1.41 -30.82 30.22
CA VAL A 238 0.08 -31.46 30.08
C VAL A 238 0.11 -32.57 29.03
N PHE A 239 0.92 -32.39 27.99
CA PHE A 239 1.01 -33.30 26.85
C PHE A 239 2.44 -33.86 26.74
N PRO A 240 2.61 -35.16 26.49
CA PRO A 240 3.94 -35.78 26.45
C PRO A 240 4.75 -35.39 25.21
N ASP A 241 4.09 -35.03 24.11
CA ASP A 241 4.71 -34.70 22.83
C ASP A 241 5.10 -33.22 22.66
N VAL A 242 4.98 -32.42 23.72
CA VAL A 242 5.43 -31.01 23.72
C VAL A 242 6.79 -30.81 24.39
N GLU A 243 7.33 -31.81 25.08
CA GLU A 243 8.62 -31.70 25.78
C GLU A 243 9.76 -31.41 24.79
N GLY A 244 10.51 -30.34 25.05
CA GLY A 244 11.60 -29.86 24.20
C GLY A 244 11.14 -29.11 22.95
N HIS A 245 9.83 -28.94 22.74
CA HIS A 245 9.29 -28.22 21.58
C HIS A 245 9.40 -26.70 21.80
N TRP A 246 9.69 -25.93 20.73
CA TRP A 246 9.89 -24.48 20.86
C TRP A 246 8.65 -23.74 21.41
N ALA A 247 7.46 -24.30 21.19
CA ALA A 247 6.19 -23.77 21.66
C ALA A 247 5.72 -24.33 23.02
N GLU A 248 6.50 -25.20 23.68
CA GLU A 248 6.12 -25.92 24.89
C GLU A 248 5.47 -25.01 25.95
N LYS A 249 6.15 -23.93 26.34
CA LYS A 249 5.65 -22.98 27.34
C LYS A 249 4.33 -22.32 26.95
N TYR A 250 4.12 -22.03 25.66
CA TYR A 250 2.91 -21.39 25.17
C TYR A 250 1.75 -22.37 25.11
N ILE A 251 2.01 -23.61 24.70
CA ILE A 251 1.02 -24.68 24.67
C ILE A 251 0.56 -25.00 26.10
N ASN A 252 1.48 -25.15 27.04
CA ASN A 252 1.14 -25.38 28.45
C ASN A 252 0.34 -24.21 29.05
N SER A 253 0.73 -22.97 28.77
CA SER A 253 -0.04 -21.81 29.23
C SER A 253 -1.45 -21.80 28.64
N ALA A 254 -1.59 -22.10 27.35
CA ALA A 254 -2.90 -22.14 26.71
C ALA A 254 -3.77 -23.31 27.23
N ALA A 255 -3.14 -24.44 27.58
CA ALA A 255 -3.82 -25.59 28.17
C ALA A 255 -4.28 -25.30 29.60
N ALA A 256 -3.43 -24.66 30.41
CA ALA A 256 -3.76 -24.22 31.77
C ALA A 256 -5.00 -23.31 31.81
N LYS A 257 -5.17 -22.46 30.78
CA LYS A 257 -6.31 -21.55 30.61
C LYS A 257 -7.53 -22.20 29.95
N GLY A 258 -7.42 -23.47 29.54
CA GLY A 258 -8.49 -24.19 28.84
C GLY A 258 -8.76 -23.66 27.43
N TRP A 259 -7.80 -22.98 26.80
CA TRP A 259 -7.92 -22.49 25.42
C TRP A 259 -7.62 -23.60 24.42
N VAL A 260 -6.65 -24.45 24.74
CA VAL A 260 -6.32 -25.62 23.93
C VAL A 260 -6.57 -26.91 24.68
N GLU A 261 -6.87 -27.95 23.90
CA GLU A 261 -7.06 -29.31 24.38
C GLU A 261 -6.26 -30.26 23.48
N GLY A 262 -5.83 -31.37 24.07
CA GLY A 262 -5.19 -32.46 23.34
C GLY A 262 -6.19 -33.38 22.66
N TYR A 263 -5.67 -34.31 21.89
CA TYR A 263 -6.43 -35.38 21.27
C TYR A 263 -6.79 -36.48 22.30
N PRO A 264 -7.77 -37.35 22.01
CA PRO A 264 -8.16 -38.43 22.92
C PRO A 264 -7.04 -39.42 23.30
N ASP A 265 -5.94 -39.44 22.53
CA ASP A 265 -4.74 -40.23 22.81
C ASP A 265 -3.76 -39.54 23.80
N GLY A 266 -4.11 -38.34 24.28
CA GLY A 266 -3.32 -37.55 25.21
C GLY A 266 -2.26 -36.67 24.56
N THR A 267 -2.14 -36.65 23.22
CA THR A 267 -1.16 -35.82 22.49
C THR A 267 -1.68 -34.43 22.15
N PHE A 268 -0.78 -33.46 21.98
CA PHE A 268 -1.13 -32.14 21.45
C PHE A 268 -0.96 -32.02 19.94
N ARG A 269 0.02 -32.72 19.37
CA ARG A 269 0.47 -32.68 17.97
C ARG A 269 0.87 -31.27 17.52
N PRO A 270 1.93 -30.69 18.10
CA PRO A 270 2.29 -29.29 17.90
C PRO A 270 2.55 -28.92 16.43
N ASP A 271 3.12 -29.84 15.65
CA ASP A 271 3.49 -29.62 14.25
C ASP A 271 2.37 -29.97 13.25
N ASP A 272 1.24 -30.52 13.71
CA ASP A 272 0.10 -30.80 12.83
C ASP A 272 -0.58 -29.49 12.41
N TYR A 273 -1.00 -29.43 11.14
CA TYR A 273 -1.83 -28.33 10.65
C TYR A 273 -3.23 -28.38 11.27
N ILE A 274 -3.79 -27.20 11.51
CA ILE A 274 -5.10 -27.07 12.17
C ILE A 274 -6.22 -26.81 11.17
N THR A 275 -7.40 -27.37 11.45
CA THR A 275 -8.63 -27.09 10.71
C THR A 275 -9.23 -25.74 11.11
N ARG A 276 -10.08 -25.17 10.25
CA ARG A 276 -10.82 -23.93 10.51
C ARG A 276 -11.74 -24.06 11.73
N ALA A 277 -12.37 -25.22 11.91
CA ALA A 277 -13.19 -25.54 13.07
C ALA A 277 -12.40 -25.52 14.37
N GLU A 278 -11.26 -26.22 14.41
CA GLU A 278 -10.38 -26.21 15.59
C GLU A 278 -9.83 -24.81 15.89
N PHE A 279 -9.47 -24.06 14.85
CA PHE A 279 -9.04 -22.66 14.98
C PHE A 279 -10.13 -21.79 15.63
N VAL A 280 -11.35 -21.82 15.10
CA VAL A 280 -12.50 -21.06 15.61
C VAL A 280 -12.84 -21.46 17.04
N THR A 281 -12.82 -22.75 17.36
CA THR A 281 -13.07 -23.22 18.73
C THR A 281 -12.05 -22.66 19.72
N LEU A 282 -10.77 -22.64 19.35
CA LEU A 282 -9.72 -22.04 20.18
C LEU A 282 -9.93 -20.54 20.34
N VAL A 283 -10.17 -19.82 19.25
CA VAL A 283 -10.42 -18.36 19.26
C VAL A 283 -11.61 -18.02 20.16
N ASN A 284 -12.73 -18.73 20.03
CA ASN A 284 -13.89 -18.53 20.90
C ASN A 284 -13.59 -18.81 22.38
N ARG A 285 -12.70 -19.75 22.72
CA ARG A 285 -12.27 -19.95 24.11
C ARG A 285 -11.46 -18.77 24.64
N VAL A 286 -10.59 -18.19 23.82
CA VAL A 286 -9.83 -16.97 24.16
C VAL A 286 -10.79 -15.79 24.35
N LEU A 287 -11.76 -15.63 23.44
CA LEU A 287 -12.78 -14.58 23.50
C LEU A 287 -13.90 -14.86 24.53
N GLN A 288 -13.89 -16.03 25.16
CA GLN A 288 -14.95 -16.51 26.07
C GLN A 288 -16.37 -16.55 25.46
N ARG A 289 -16.47 -16.75 24.14
CA ARG A 289 -17.75 -16.87 23.42
C ARG A 289 -18.24 -18.30 23.40
N ARG A 290 -19.45 -18.53 23.92
CA ARG A 290 -20.06 -19.86 23.99
C ARG A 290 -21.56 -19.75 23.88
N VAL A 291 -22.14 -20.41 22.88
CA VAL A 291 -23.59 -20.49 22.67
C VAL A 291 -24.03 -21.95 22.59
N ARG A 292 -25.28 -22.21 22.94
CA ARG A 292 -25.94 -23.51 22.69
C ARG A 292 -26.83 -23.40 21.46
N LEU A 293 -27.08 -24.53 20.80
CA LEU A 293 -27.93 -24.55 19.61
C LEU A 293 -29.31 -23.88 19.83
N GLU A 294 -29.94 -24.12 20.98
CA GLU A 294 -31.25 -23.52 21.32
C GLU A 294 -31.23 -22.00 21.57
N ASP A 295 -30.04 -21.43 21.78
CA ASP A 295 -29.81 -20.02 22.09
C ASP A 295 -29.38 -19.20 20.86
N ILE A 296 -29.24 -19.85 19.70
CA ILE A 296 -28.93 -19.21 18.42
C ILE A 296 -30.23 -18.77 17.74
N LEU A 297 -30.27 -17.52 17.28
CA LEU A 297 -31.42 -16.99 16.52
C LEU A 297 -31.61 -17.71 15.19
N SER A 298 -32.87 -17.95 14.82
CA SER A 298 -33.21 -18.66 13.58
C SER A 298 -32.79 -17.94 12.29
N GLU A 299 -32.60 -16.63 12.41
CA GLU A 299 -32.17 -15.69 11.38
C GLU A 299 -30.64 -15.66 11.20
N ALA A 300 -29.89 -16.38 12.06
CA ALA A 300 -28.44 -16.51 11.95
C ALA A 300 -28.04 -17.02 10.57
N ARG A 301 -26.97 -16.42 10.02
CA ARG A 301 -26.38 -16.80 8.73
C ARG A 301 -26.06 -18.28 8.71
N GLN A 302 -26.43 -18.93 7.60
CA GLN A 302 -26.19 -20.36 7.38
C GLN A 302 -25.30 -20.56 6.16
N PHE A 303 -24.51 -21.63 6.18
CA PHE A 303 -23.74 -22.10 5.04
C PHE A 303 -24.12 -23.55 4.69
N PRO A 304 -24.16 -23.92 3.40
CA PRO A 304 -24.51 -25.28 2.98
C PRO A 304 -23.60 -26.39 3.55
N ASP A 305 -22.35 -26.07 3.87
CA ASP A 305 -21.36 -27.01 4.41
C ASP A 305 -21.20 -26.93 5.94
N LEU A 306 -21.97 -26.07 6.61
CA LEU A 306 -22.04 -25.99 8.07
C LEU A 306 -23.29 -26.71 8.58
N LEU A 307 -23.14 -28.00 8.88
CA LEU A 307 -24.27 -28.86 9.26
C LEU A 307 -24.48 -28.89 10.78
N PRO A 308 -25.73 -28.73 11.29
CA PRO A 308 -26.06 -28.91 12.70
C PRO A 308 -25.66 -30.28 13.24
N GLY A 309 -25.32 -30.36 14.53
CA GLY A 309 -24.94 -31.60 15.22
C GLY A 309 -23.48 -32.02 15.05
N LYS A 310 -22.69 -31.25 14.28
CA LYS A 310 -21.23 -31.36 14.28
C LYS A 310 -20.67 -30.69 15.54
N TRP A 311 -19.60 -31.25 16.11
CA TRP A 311 -19.00 -30.74 17.36
C TRP A 311 -18.56 -29.27 17.31
N TYR A 312 -18.28 -28.78 16.09
CA TYR A 312 -17.85 -27.41 15.83
C TYR A 312 -18.99 -26.45 15.47
N TYR A 313 -20.24 -26.92 15.40
CA TYR A 313 -21.32 -26.16 14.79
C TYR A 313 -21.58 -24.83 15.52
N GLU A 314 -21.76 -24.87 16.84
CA GLU A 314 -22.01 -23.68 17.66
C GLU A 314 -20.82 -22.71 17.63
N ALA A 315 -19.59 -23.23 17.67
CA ALA A 315 -18.40 -22.41 17.58
C ALA A 315 -18.28 -21.71 16.22
N MET A 316 -18.59 -22.42 15.13
CA MET A 316 -18.65 -21.83 13.79
C MET A 316 -19.76 -20.79 13.67
N GLN A 317 -20.91 -20.99 14.33
CA GLN A 317 -21.99 -20.00 14.34
C GLN A 317 -21.57 -18.70 15.01
N GLU A 318 -20.89 -18.77 16.16
CA GLU A 318 -20.26 -17.62 16.80
C GLU A 318 -19.28 -16.88 15.89
N ALA A 319 -18.53 -17.61 15.06
CA ALA A 319 -17.53 -17.00 14.20
C ALA A 319 -18.10 -16.26 12.98
N ILE A 320 -19.25 -16.70 12.46
CA ILE A 320 -19.80 -16.24 11.18
C ILE A 320 -20.95 -15.23 11.32
N ASN A 321 -21.39 -14.95 12.55
CA ASN A 321 -22.48 -14.01 12.83
C ASN A 321 -22.02 -12.90 13.76
N SER A 322 -22.41 -11.67 13.44
CA SER A 322 -22.39 -10.59 14.41
C SER A 322 -23.73 -10.58 15.14
N HIS A 323 -23.73 -10.37 16.45
CA HIS A 323 -24.94 -10.44 17.26
C HIS A 323 -24.85 -9.62 18.55
N LEU A 324 -26.00 -9.28 19.11
CA LEU A 324 -26.13 -8.86 20.50
C LEU A 324 -26.42 -10.09 21.35
N TYR A 325 -25.91 -10.10 22.59
CA TYR A 325 -26.03 -11.23 23.48
C TYR A 325 -26.31 -10.81 24.92
N GLU A 326 -26.87 -11.72 25.69
CA GLU A 326 -26.85 -11.70 27.16
C GLU A 326 -26.11 -12.94 27.66
N ARG A 327 -25.19 -12.76 28.60
CA ARG A 327 -24.43 -13.85 29.21
C ARG A 327 -25.19 -14.41 30.42
N LYS A 328 -25.37 -15.72 30.43
CA LYS A 328 -25.99 -16.49 31.51
C LYS A 328 -25.00 -16.76 32.64
N ASP A 329 -25.52 -17.17 33.79
CA ASP A 329 -24.72 -17.54 34.97
C ASP A 329 -23.72 -18.68 34.71
N ASP A 330 -24.00 -19.54 33.73
CA ASP A 330 -23.13 -20.66 33.32
C ASP A 330 -22.07 -20.28 32.27
N GLY A 331 -21.99 -18.99 31.91
CA GLY A 331 -21.06 -18.45 30.93
C GLY A 331 -21.47 -18.66 29.47
N PHE A 332 -22.60 -19.32 29.20
CA PHE A 332 -23.16 -19.38 27.85
C PHE A 332 -23.97 -18.12 27.53
N GLU A 333 -24.18 -17.87 26.26
CA GLU A 333 -24.84 -16.69 25.75
C GLU A 333 -26.21 -17.03 25.15
N THR A 334 -27.16 -16.10 25.27
CA THR A 334 -28.38 -16.07 24.46
C THR A 334 -28.28 -14.94 23.47
N TRP A 335 -28.47 -15.23 22.18
CA TRP A 335 -28.46 -14.21 21.14
C TRP A 335 -29.78 -13.44 21.15
N LEU A 336 -29.69 -12.11 21.19
CA LEU A 336 -30.81 -11.20 21.27
C LEU A 336 -31.19 -10.63 19.90
N GLU A 337 -30.19 -10.34 19.07
CA GLU A 337 -30.37 -9.76 17.73
C GLU A 337 -29.17 -10.08 16.82
N ILE A 338 -29.40 -10.34 15.53
CA ILE A 338 -28.34 -10.42 14.52
C ILE A 338 -28.00 -9.00 14.04
N THR A 339 -26.72 -8.64 14.07
CA THR A 339 -26.25 -7.31 13.69
C THR A 339 -25.40 -7.36 12.41
N TYR A 340 -25.20 -6.20 11.78
CA TYR A 340 -24.41 -6.06 10.55
C TYR A 340 -23.48 -4.84 10.65
N PRO A 341 -22.53 -4.83 11.60
CA PRO A 341 -21.60 -3.72 11.75
C PRO A 341 -20.72 -3.58 10.49
N GLU A 342 -20.26 -2.37 10.22
CA GLU A 342 -19.18 -2.16 9.25
C GLU A 342 -17.88 -2.69 9.86
N ILE A 343 -17.42 -3.84 9.35
CA ILE A 343 -16.18 -4.47 9.80
C ILE A 343 -15.10 -4.11 8.80
N GLU A 344 -13.94 -3.68 9.31
CA GLU A 344 -12.77 -3.52 8.45
C GLU A 344 -12.27 -4.90 8.00
N MET A 345 -12.50 -5.21 6.71
CA MET A 345 -12.22 -6.51 6.10
C MET A 345 -10.80 -6.69 5.60
#